data_AF-A0A399JE94-F1
#
_entry.id   AF-A0A399JE94-F1
#
_cell.length_a   1.000
_cell.length_b   1.000
_cell.length_c   1.000
_cell.angle_alpha   90.00
_cell.angle_beta   90.00
_cell.angle_gamma   90.00
#
_symmetry.space_group_name_H-M   'P 1'
#
loop_
_entity.id
_entity.type
_entity.pdbx_description
1 polymer ?
#
loop_
_entity_poly.entity_id
_entity_poly.type
_entity_poly.pdbx_seq_one_letter_code
_entity_poly.pdbx_strand_id
1 'polypeptide(L)'
;MKLYKFEITAYPHDAIDRVETNEDGSTTAYLKSGWKPEGWDEYLTQCVGYGDRWAINNTEGRFFWPSQKNVYRSRSAAQEKQAIVRRWGGDARILVAEVGEFRDVNEVAAERVRARRQAKIDKLQAQIDVLELEADGEA
;
A
#
# COMPACT_ATOMS: atom_id res chain seq x y z
N MET A 1 -2.78 -20.36 -13.26
CA MET A 1 -2.63 -20.36 -11.78
C MET A 1 -3.45 -19.20 -11.23
N LYS A 2 -4.24 -19.39 -10.16
CA LYS A 2 -5.00 -18.29 -9.54
C LYS A 2 -4.14 -17.57 -8.52
N LEU A 3 -4.21 -16.25 -8.53
CA LEU A 3 -3.61 -15.39 -7.52
C LEU A 3 -4.72 -14.67 -6.74
N TYR A 4 -4.48 -14.38 -5.47
CA TYR A 4 -5.44 -13.73 -4.60
C TYR A 4 -4.88 -12.40 -4.09
N LYS A 5 -5.72 -11.39 -4.01
CA LYS A 5 -5.40 -10.10 -3.39
C LYS A 5 -6.47 -9.81 -2.35
N PHE A 6 -6.13 -9.14 -1.26
CA PHE A 6 -7.16 -8.55 -0.39
C PHE A 6 -7.15 -7.03 -0.59
N GLU A 7 -8.32 -6.44 -0.45
CA GLU A 7 -8.54 -5.01 -0.55
C GLU A 7 -9.36 -4.57 0.65
N ILE A 8 -8.89 -3.55 1.36
CA ILE A 8 -9.59 -2.94 2.49
C ILE A 8 -10.67 -2.04 1.91
N THR A 9 -11.92 -2.33 2.25
CA THR A 9 -13.10 -1.63 1.75
C THR A 9 -13.64 -0.62 2.75
N ALA A 10 -13.32 -0.78 4.04
CA ALA A 10 -13.71 0.14 5.08
C ALA A 10 -12.65 0.20 6.18
N TYR A 11 -12.50 1.40 6.75
CA TYR A 11 -11.65 1.68 7.90
C TYR A 11 -12.52 2.17 9.07
N PRO A 12 -12.07 1.98 10.33
CA PRO A 12 -12.72 2.58 11.50
C PRO A 12 -12.87 4.10 11.37
N HIS A 13 -13.88 4.66 12.05
CA HIS A 13 -14.39 6.03 11.91
C HIS A 13 -13.40 7.18 12.22
N ASP A 14 -12.12 6.98 12.40
CA ASP A 14 -11.19 8.09 12.65
C ASP A 14 -9.77 7.68 12.33
N ALA A 15 -9.60 6.47 11.76
CA ALA A 15 -8.31 5.87 11.49
C ALA A 15 -7.57 6.62 10.39
N ILE A 16 -8.30 7.12 9.39
CA ILE A 16 -7.72 7.66 8.17
C ILE A 16 -7.70 9.19 8.21
N ASP A 17 -6.52 9.75 7.95
CA ASP A 17 -6.29 11.18 7.76
C ASP A 17 -6.71 11.60 6.34
N ARG A 18 -6.14 10.89 5.36
CA ARG A 18 -6.42 11.12 3.95
C ARG A 18 -6.25 9.85 3.13
N VAL A 19 -6.87 9.86 1.95
CA VAL A 19 -6.80 8.79 0.98
C VAL A 19 -6.27 9.37 -0.32
N GLU A 20 -5.14 8.86 -0.80
CA GLU A 20 -4.54 9.27 -2.07
C GLU A 20 -4.72 8.17 -3.11
N THR A 21 -5.18 8.53 -4.30
CA THR A 21 -5.17 7.63 -5.45
C THR A 21 -3.85 7.80 -6.18
N ASN A 22 -3.06 6.73 -6.25
CA ASN A 22 -1.80 6.69 -6.97
C ASN A 22 -2.05 6.68 -8.49
N GLU A 23 -1.02 7.01 -9.26
CA GLU A 23 -1.05 7.02 -10.73
C GLU A 23 -1.44 5.65 -11.36
N ASP A 24 -1.19 4.54 -10.65
CA ASP A 24 -1.57 3.19 -11.07
C ASP A 24 -3.04 2.84 -10.76
N GLY A 25 -3.83 3.83 -10.32
CA GLY A 25 -5.22 3.66 -9.89
C GLY A 25 -5.39 2.96 -8.54
N SER A 26 -4.29 2.58 -7.88
CA SER A 26 -4.36 2.01 -6.53
C SER A 26 -4.53 3.11 -5.48
N THR A 27 -5.23 2.78 -4.40
CA THR A 27 -5.51 3.74 -3.34
C THR A 27 -4.60 3.50 -2.13
N THR A 28 -3.92 4.54 -1.65
CA THR A 28 -3.14 4.56 -0.41
C THR A 28 -3.92 5.32 0.66
N ALA A 29 -4.33 4.63 1.73
CA ALA A 29 -4.92 5.28 2.90
C ALA A 29 -3.82 5.62 3.92
N TYR A 30 -3.76 6.89 4.32
CA TYR A 30 -2.83 7.38 5.33
C TYR A 30 -3.52 7.41 6.67
N LEU A 31 -2.94 6.71 7.64
CA LEU A 31 -3.40 6.72 9.03
C LEU A 31 -3.20 8.10 9.66
N LYS A 32 -4.13 8.52 10.51
CA LYS A 32 -3.92 9.69 11.37
C LYS A 32 -2.69 9.45 12.25
N SER A 33 -1.87 10.49 12.41
CA SER A 33 -0.66 10.40 13.21
C SER A 33 -0.99 9.97 14.65
N GLY A 34 -0.30 8.92 15.12
CA GLY A 34 -0.51 8.36 16.45
C GLY A 34 -1.81 7.57 16.63
N TRP A 35 -2.63 7.41 15.59
CA TRP A 35 -3.81 6.57 15.67
C TRP A 35 -3.42 5.11 15.85
N LYS A 36 -4.12 4.46 16.78
CA LYS A 36 -4.05 3.02 17.02
C LYS A 36 -5.42 2.54 17.49
N PRO A 37 -5.83 1.32 17.12
CA PRO A 37 -7.08 0.78 17.58
C PRO A 37 -7.02 0.46 19.07
N GLU A 38 -8.19 0.39 19.70
CA GLU A 38 -8.32 -0.04 21.09
C GLU A 38 -7.72 -1.44 21.29
N GLY A 39 -6.96 -1.64 22.38
CA GLY A 39 -6.30 -2.91 22.67
C GLY A 39 -5.01 -3.19 21.87
N TRP A 40 -4.55 -2.24 21.05
CA TRP A 40 -3.33 -2.41 20.25
C TRP A 40 -2.07 -2.63 21.10
N ASP A 41 -1.85 -1.80 22.12
CA ASP A 41 -0.64 -1.88 22.96
C ASP A 41 -0.59 -3.20 23.75
N GLU A 42 -1.74 -3.64 24.26
CA GLU A 42 -1.89 -4.91 24.96
C GLU A 42 -1.62 -6.08 24.01
N TYR A 43 -2.19 -6.04 22.81
CA TYR A 43 -1.93 -7.04 21.77
C TYR A 43 -0.45 -7.11 21.39
N LEU A 44 0.22 -5.97 21.19
CA LEU A 44 1.66 -5.97 20.90
C LEU A 44 2.46 -6.63 22.03
N THR A 45 2.15 -6.28 23.28
CA THR A 45 2.82 -6.84 24.46
C THR A 45 2.65 -8.36 24.54
N GLN A 46 1.44 -8.86 24.28
CA GLN A 46 1.16 -10.29 24.28
C GLN A 46 1.84 -10.99 23.09
N CYS A 47 1.61 -10.50 21.86
CA CYS A 47 1.96 -11.22 20.65
C CYS A 47 3.44 -11.16 20.26
N VAL A 48 4.18 -10.13 20.69
CA VAL A 48 5.64 -10.11 20.55
C VAL A 48 6.27 -11.26 21.35
N GLY A 49 5.75 -11.56 22.54
CA GLY A 49 6.20 -12.70 23.35
C GLY A 49 5.91 -14.07 22.71
N TYR A 50 4.85 -14.18 21.91
CA TYR A 50 4.44 -15.42 21.22
C TYR A 50 5.00 -15.59 19.80
N GLY A 51 5.79 -14.64 19.29
CA GLY A 51 6.41 -14.77 17.97
C GLY A 51 5.51 -14.38 16.80
N ASP A 52 4.43 -13.62 17.01
CA ASP A 52 3.57 -13.16 15.92
C ASP A 52 4.35 -12.19 15.02
N ARG A 53 4.68 -12.65 13.80
CA ARG A 53 5.49 -11.88 12.84
C ARG A 53 4.86 -10.55 12.44
N TRP A 54 3.53 -10.44 12.43
CA TRP A 54 2.89 -9.18 12.12
C TRP A 54 3.07 -8.21 13.29
N ALA A 55 2.83 -8.63 14.53
CA ALA A 55 3.09 -7.80 15.71
C ALA A 55 4.58 -7.40 15.83
N ILE A 56 5.51 -8.34 15.58
CA ILE A 56 6.97 -8.11 15.63
C ILE A 56 7.40 -7.02 14.63
N ASN A 57 6.84 -7.04 13.42
CA ASN A 57 7.14 -6.03 12.40
C ASN A 57 6.54 -4.65 12.73
N ASN A 58 5.75 -4.53 13.79
CA ASN A 58 5.15 -3.29 14.29
C ASN A 58 5.66 -2.91 15.70
N THR A 59 6.82 -3.42 16.11
CA THR A 59 7.38 -3.29 17.48
C THR A 59 7.71 -1.87 17.92
N GLU A 60 7.76 -0.89 17.01
CA GLU A 60 7.88 0.54 17.37
C GLU A 60 6.59 1.15 17.95
N GLY A 61 5.60 0.31 18.31
CA GLY A 61 4.33 0.74 18.90
C GLY A 61 3.36 1.38 17.90
N ARG A 62 3.76 1.52 16.64
CA ARG A 62 2.94 2.11 15.58
C ARG A 62 2.06 1.06 14.96
N PHE A 63 0.78 1.38 14.81
CA PHE A 63 -0.15 0.54 14.07
C PHE A 63 -0.01 0.78 12.57
N PHE A 64 0.06 -0.30 11.78
CA PHE A 64 -0.02 -0.23 10.32
C PHE A 64 -1.01 -1.25 9.78
N TRP A 65 -1.89 -0.82 8.88
CA TRP A 65 -2.74 -1.75 8.14
C TRP A 65 -1.89 -2.71 7.29
N PRO A 66 -2.32 -3.97 7.11
CA PRO A 66 -1.65 -4.87 6.17
C PRO A 66 -1.55 -4.27 4.77
N SER A 67 -0.41 -4.46 4.10
CA SER A 67 -0.19 -3.93 2.75
C SER A 67 -1.13 -4.57 1.73
N GLN A 68 -1.90 -3.73 1.04
CA GLN A 68 -2.82 -4.12 -0.05
C GLN A 68 -2.09 -4.37 -1.38
N LYS A 69 -0.77 -4.14 -1.47
CA LYS A 69 0.04 -4.36 -2.69
C LYS A 69 0.43 -5.82 -2.90
N ASN A 70 0.31 -6.65 -1.87
CA ASN A 70 0.74 -8.03 -1.91
C ASN A 70 -0.26 -8.92 -2.64
N VAL A 71 0.27 -9.91 -3.35
CA VAL A 71 -0.50 -10.93 -4.04
C VAL A 71 -0.13 -12.29 -3.46
N TYR A 72 -1.13 -13.14 -3.23
CA TYR A 72 -1.02 -14.39 -2.50
C TYR A 72 -1.27 -15.57 -3.44
N ARG A 73 -0.51 -16.64 -3.25
CA ARG A 73 -0.69 -17.90 -4.01
C ARG A 73 -1.87 -18.73 -3.50
N SER A 74 -2.32 -18.51 -2.27
CA SER A 74 -3.45 -19.21 -1.66
C SER A 74 -4.51 -18.22 -1.17
N ARG A 75 -5.77 -18.68 -1.18
CA ARG A 75 -6.89 -17.93 -0.62
C ARG A 75 -6.74 -17.76 0.90
N SER A 76 -6.26 -18.78 1.60
CA SER A 76 -6.07 -18.75 3.06
C SER A 76 -5.12 -17.64 3.50
N ALA A 77 -4.02 -17.43 2.78
CA ALA A 77 -3.08 -16.36 3.09
C ALA A 77 -3.69 -14.96 2.91
N ALA A 78 -4.58 -14.78 1.93
CA ALA A 78 -5.35 -13.54 1.79
C ALA A 78 -6.41 -13.39 2.90
N GLN A 79 -7.04 -14.49 3.33
CA GLN A 79 -7.99 -14.53 4.45
C GLN A 79 -7.34 -14.16 5.78
N GLU A 80 -6.10 -14.58 6.04
CA GLU A 80 -5.37 -14.16 7.24
C GLU A 80 -5.24 -12.63 7.31
N LYS A 81 -4.97 -11.97 6.17
CA LYS A 81 -4.90 -10.51 6.12
C LYS A 81 -6.25 -9.85 6.31
N GLN A 82 -7.29 -10.39 5.68
CA GLN A 82 -8.67 -9.96 5.91
C GLN A 82 -9.05 -10.08 7.39
N ALA A 83 -8.66 -11.17 8.07
CA ALA A 83 -8.93 -11.38 9.48
C ALA A 83 -8.23 -10.34 10.37
N ILE A 84 -6.97 -9.99 10.06
CA ILE A 84 -6.26 -8.91 10.76
C ILE A 84 -7.01 -7.58 10.58
N VAL A 85 -7.46 -7.25 9.37
CA VAL A 85 -8.20 -6.00 9.12
C VAL A 85 -9.50 -5.96 9.94
N ARG A 86 -10.26 -7.07 9.94
CA ARG A 86 -11.53 -7.18 10.68
C ARG A 86 -11.35 -7.14 12.19
N ARG A 87 -10.27 -7.71 12.71
CA ARG A 87 -9.93 -7.66 14.14
C ARG A 87 -9.87 -6.22 14.66
N TRP A 88 -9.37 -5.30 13.84
CA TRP A 88 -9.16 -3.91 14.22
C TRP A 88 -10.28 -2.98 13.71
N GLY A 89 -11.45 -3.52 13.41
CA GLY A 89 -12.65 -2.75 13.07
C GLY A 89 -12.73 -2.27 11.62
N GLY A 90 -11.82 -2.72 10.74
CA GLY A 90 -11.95 -2.50 9.29
C GLY A 90 -12.80 -3.58 8.62
N ASP A 91 -13.06 -3.42 7.33
CA ASP A 91 -13.55 -4.50 6.47
C ASP A 91 -12.71 -4.62 5.20
N ALA A 92 -12.67 -5.83 4.66
CA ALA A 92 -11.90 -6.13 3.47
C ALA A 92 -12.57 -7.23 2.65
N ARG A 93 -12.34 -7.20 1.35
CA ARG A 93 -12.76 -8.25 0.40
C ARG A 93 -11.55 -8.94 -0.21
N ILE A 94 -11.77 -10.16 -0.70
CA ILE A 94 -10.76 -10.93 -1.41
C ILE A 94 -11.10 -10.91 -2.90
N LEU A 95 -10.12 -10.51 -3.69
CA LEU A 95 -10.16 -10.47 -5.15
C LEU A 95 -9.33 -11.63 -5.71
N VAL A 96 -9.74 -12.15 -6.87
CA VAL A 96 -8.98 -13.15 -7.61
C VAL A 96 -8.39 -12.48 -8.84
N ALA A 97 -7.09 -12.64 -9.03
CA ALA A 97 -6.40 -12.24 -10.25
C ALA A 97 -6.16 -13.47 -11.13
N GLU A 98 -6.55 -13.35 -12.39
CA GLU A 98 -6.12 -14.25 -13.45
C GLU A 98 -4.74 -13.79 -13.93
N VAL A 99 -3.76 -14.68 -13.86
CA VAL A 99 -2.40 -14.37 -14.34
C VAL A 99 -2.44 -14.41 -15.86
N GLY A 100 -2.07 -13.30 -16.50
CA GLY A 100 -1.87 -13.21 -17.94
C GLY A 100 -0.59 -13.91 -18.39
N GLU A 101 0.00 -13.43 -19.48
CA GLU A 101 1.22 -14.02 -20.03
C GLU A 101 2.42 -13.90 -19.08
N PHE A 102 3.22 -14.96 -19.01
CA PHE A 102 4.48 -14.95 -18.29
C PHE A 102 5.54 -14.22 -19.12
N ARG A 103 6.25 -13.31 -18.49
CA ARG A 103 7.30 -12.49 -19.11
C ARG A 103 8.61 -12.68 -18.37
N ASP A 104 9.72 -12.51 -19.07
CA ASP A 104 11.04 -12.63 -18.46
C ASP A 104 11.26 -11.53 -17.41
N VAL A 105 11.86 -11.90 -16.27
CA VAL A 105 12.06 -10.98 -15.14
C VAL A 105 12.98 -9.82 -15.52
N ASN A 106 14.00 -10.06 -16.34
CA ASN A 106 14.95 -9.03 -16.76
C ASN A 106 14.29 -8.04 -17.71
N GLU A 107 13.44 -8.53 -18.62
CA GLU A 107 12.66 -7.66 -19.52
C GLU A 107 11.72 -6.74 -18.72
N VAL A 108 10.93 -7.31 -17.81
CA VAL A 108 10.01 -6.53 -16.96
C VAL A 108 10.76 -5.54 -16.07
N ALA A 109 11.92 -5.92 -15.54
CA ALA A 109 12.75 -5.03 -14.74
C ALA A 109 13.30 -3.87 -15.57
N ALA A 110 13.82 -4.15 -16.77
CA ALA A 110 14.35 -3.14 -17.69
C ALA A 110 13.26 -2.16 -18.14
N GLU A 111 12.04 -2.64 -18.39
CA GLU A 111 10.88 -1.79 -18.69
C GLU A 111 10.50 -0.88 -17.53
N ARG A 112 10.44 -1.41 -16.31
CA ARG A 112 10.16 -0.59 -15.11
C ARG A 112 11.21 0.50 -14.90
N VAL A 113 12.49 0.21 -15.15
CA VAL A 113 13.55 1.20 -15.06
C VAL A 113 13.36 2.28 -16.13
N ARG A 114 13.05 1.89 -17.38
CA ARG A 114 12.76 2.84 -18.46
C ARG A 114 11.55 3.72 -18.15
N ALA A 115 10.45 3.14 -17.69
CA ALA A 115 9.24 3.87 -17.30
C ALA A 115 9.51 4.89 -16.18
N ARG A 116 10.24 4.50 -15.13
CA ARG A 116 10.62 5.42 -14.04
C ARG A 116 11.51 6.56 -14.52
N ARG A 117 12.45 6.27 -15.42
CA ARG A 117 13.31 7.30 -16.02
C ARG A 117 12.49 8.27 -16.86
N GLN A 118 11.55 7.76 -17.66
CA GLN A 118 10.66 8.58 -18.46
C GLN A 118 9.79 9.48 -17.60
N ALA A 119 9.11 8.94 -16.58
CA ALA A 119 8.32 9.74 -15.65
C ALA A 119 9.15 10.84 -14.95
N LYS A 120 10.42 10.56 -14.65
CA LYS A 120 11.34 11.58 -14.12
C LYS A 120 11.67 12.67 -15.15
N ILE A 121 11.89 12.29 -16.40
CA ILE A 121 12.12 13.25 -17.50
C ILE A 121 10.87 14.12 -17.68
N ASP A 122 9.68 13.53 -17.76
CA ASP A 122 8.42 14.25 -17.94
C ASP A 122 8.19 15.26 -16.79
N LYS A 123 8.46 14.84 -15.56
CA LYS A 123 8.39 15.73 -14.39
C LYS A 123 9.39 16.90 -14.48
N LEU A 124 10.62 16.64 -14.92
CA LEU A 124 11.63 17.69 -15.08
C LEU A 124 11.26 18.64 -16.21
N GLN A 125 10.70 18.12 -17.31
CA GLN A 125 10.23 18.95 -18.41
C GLN A 125 9.10 19.87 -17.96
N ALA A 126 8.11 19.34 -17.24
CA ALA A 126 7.04 20.16 -16.67
C ALA A 126 7.56 21.26 -15.71
N GLN A 127 8.67 21.01 -14.99
CA GLN A 127 9.30 22.04 -14.17
C GLN A 127 10.03 23.10 -15.01
N ILE A 128 10.69 22.70 -16.09
CA ILE A 128 11.32 23.64 -17.04
C ILE A 128 10.24 24.54 -17.65
N ASP A 129 9.15 23.96 -18.15
CA ASP A 129 8.06 24.70 -18.80
C ASP A 129 7.43 25.74 -17.84
N VAL A 130 7.27 25.41 -16.55
CA VAL A 130 6.79 26.36 -15.53
C VAL A 130 7.79 27.51 -15.32
N LEU A 131 9.09 27.21 -15.24
CA LEU A 131 10.12 28.23 -15.04
C LEU A 131 10.27 29.15 -16.26
N GLU A 132 10.12 28.62 -17.48
CA GLU A 132 10.13 29.42 -18.70
C GLU A 132 8.93 30.37 -18.76
N LEU A 133 7.74 29.91 -18.38
CA LEU A 133 6.55 30.77 -18.29
C LEU A 133 6.69 31.88 -17.23
N GLU A 134 7.32 31.60 -16.09
CA GLU A 134 7.60 32.60 -15.06
C GLU A 134 8.61 33.65 -15.58
N ALA A 135 9.65 33.21 -16.30
CA ALA A 135 10.65 34.10 -16.87
C ALA A 135 10.10 35.00 -17.99
N ASP A 136 9.22 34.48 -18.84
CA ASP A 136 8.59 35.24 -19.94
C ASP A 136 7.49 36.20 -19.44
N GLY A 137 6.93 35.96 -18.25
CA GLY A 137 5.92 36.83 -17.62
C GLY A 137 6.50 38.02 -16.85
N GLU A 138 7.80 38.03 -16.56
CA GLU A 138 8.52 39.14 -15.90
C GLU A 138 9.22 40.10 -16.90
N ALA A 139 9.16 39.82 -18.21
CA ALA A 139 9.72 40.64 -19.29
C ALA A 139 8.69 41.57 -19.95
#